data_AF-A0A1A6BG46-F1
#
_entry.id   AF-A0A1A6BG46-F1
#
_cell.length_a   1.000
_cell.length_b   1.000
_cell.length_c   1.000
_cell.angle_alpha   90.00
_cell.angle_beta   90.00
_cell.angle_gamma   90.00
#
_symmetry.space_group_name_H-M   'P 1'
#
loop_
_entity.id
_entity.type
_entity.pdbx_description
1 polymer ?
#
loop_
_entity_poly.entity_id
_entity_poly.type
_entity_poly.pdbx_seq_one_letter_code
_entity_poly.pdbx_strand_id
1 'polypeptide(L)'
;MPPLTGPDRLLFDQVTASLREADHFEQIFESDDLSGVDKLRSIGRRVGRELGWKIRTFASELDTGRVRVLIVVERSTPLRDQLMDTRRRKSMRGAMAEIWSDDDLRPAD
;
A
#
# COMPACT_ATOMS: atom_id res chain seq x y z
N MET A 1 16.80 9.81 -11.98
CA MET A 1 15.33 9.61 -12.06
C MET A 1 14.67 10.93 -11.67
N PRO A 2 13.75 11.49 -12.46
CA PRO A 2 13.24 12.85 -12.22
C PRO A 2 12.50 12.97 -10.87
N PRO A 3 12.47 14.15 -10.25
CA PRO A 3 11.71 14.39 -9.02
C PRO A 3 10.21 14.17 -9.26
N LEU A 4 9.50 13.60 -8.27
CA LEU A 4 8.03 13.57 -8.29
C LEU A 4 7.53 14.95 -7.89
N THR A 5 6.60 15.50 -8.66
CA THR A 5 6.00 16.80 -8.38
C THR A 5 4.47 16.72 -8.43
N GLY A 6 3.81 17.55 -7.63
CA GLY A 6 2.36 17.69 -7.59
C GLY A 6 1.62 16.34 -7.46
N PRO A 7 0.68 16.02 -8.37
CA PRO A 7 -0.19 14.84 -8.26
C PRO A 7 0.57 13.51 -8.27
N ASP A 8 1.73 13.44 -8.94
CA ASP A 8 2.54 12.22 -8.98
C ASP A 8 3.17 11.92 -7.62
N ARG A 9 3.46 12.95 -6.81
CA ARG A 9 3.95 12.76 -5.43
C ARG A 9 2.84 12.23 -4.53
N LEU A 10 1.62 12.76 -4.65
CA LEU A 10 0.47 12.28 -3.90
C LEU A 10 0.16 10.82 -4.20
N LEU A 11 0.14 10.44 -5.49
CA LEU A 11 -0.08 9.05 -5.89
C LEU A 11 1.03 8.13 -5.41
N PHE A 12 2.29 8.59 -5.44
CA PHE A 12 3.41 7.85 -4.85
C PHE A 12 3.24 7.60 -3.35
N ASP A 13 2.84 8.62 -2.59
CA ASP A 13 2.63 8.52 -1.15
C ASP A 13 1.44 7.59 -0.82
N GLN A 14 0.35 7.63 -1.61
CA GLN A 14 -0.80 6.73 -1.49
C GLN A 14 -0.44 5.26 -1.76
N VAL A 15 0.28 4.99 -2.86
CA VAL A 15 0.75 3.64 -3.18
C VAL A 15 1.70 3.16 -2.08
N THR A 16 2.60 4.01 -1.61
CA THR A 16 3.54 3.67 -0.51
C THR A 16 2.81 3.31 0.77
N ALA A 17 1.81 4.10 1.18
CA ALA A 17 1.02 3.83 2.37
C ALA A 17 0.26 2.51 2.26
N SER A 18 -0.42 2.29 1.13
CA SER A 18 -1.22 1.09 0.90
C SER A 18 -0.38 -0.18 0.87
N LEU A 19 0.77 -0.17 0.18
CA LEU A 19 1.68 -1.30 0.19
C LEU A 19 2.26 -1.57 1.58
N ARG A 20 2.50 -0.51 2.37
CA ARG A 20 2.96 -0.63 3.74
C ARG A 20 1.93 -1.27 4.65
N GLU A 21 0.66 -0.99 4.44
CA GLU A 21 -0.42 -1.45 5.31
C GLU A 21 -0.98 -2.81 4.91
N ALA A 22 -1.25 -2.99 3.61
CA ALA A 22 -2.03 -4.09 3.08
C ALA A 22 -1.26 -4.98 2.08
N ASP A 23 0.03 -4.72 1.84
CA ASP A 23 0.86 -5.38 0.82
C ASP A 23 0.36 -5.23 -0.63
N HIS A 24 -0.68 -4.43 -0.87
CA HIS A 24 -1.22 -4.20 -2.21
C HIS A 24 -1.81 -2.79 -2.38
N PHE A 25 -1.99 -2.39 -3.63
CA PHE A 25 -2.70 -1.19 -4.04
C PHE A 25 -3.49 -1.50 -5.31
N GLU A 26 -4.75 -1.09 -5.37
CA GLU A 26 -5.64 -1.29 -6.51
C GLU A 26 -6.16 0.05 -7.02
N GLN A 27 -6.22 0.21 -8.34
CA GLN A 27 -6.91 1.31 -8.99
C GLN A 27 -7.56 0.85 -10.29
N ILE A 28 -8.73 1.39 -10.59
CA ILE A 28 -9.48 1.10 -11.82
C ILE A 28 -9.35 2.29 -12.77
N PHE A 29 -9.08 1.99 -14.04
CA PHE A 29 -8.99 2.94 -15.14
C PHE A 29 -10.05 2.62 -16.20
N GLU A 30 -10.41 3.61 -17.01
CA GLU A 30 -11.08 3.35 -18.28
C GLU A 30 -10.10 2.65 -19.24
N SER A 31 -10.61 1.80 -20.14
CA SER A 31 -9.76 0.95 -21.01
C SER A 31 -8.90 1.75 -22.00
N ASP A 32 -9.28 2.97 -22.32
CA ASP A 32 -8.54 3.89 -23.18
C ASP A 32 -7.50 4.73 -22.42
N ASP A 33 -7.54 4.76 -21.08
CA ASP A 33 -6.55 5.48 -20.26
C ASP A 33 -5.26 4.68 -20.06
N LEU A 34 -4.59 4.38 -21.17
CA LEU A 34 -3.28 3.75 -21.18
C LEU A 34 -2.24 4.60 -20.43
N SER A 35 -2.40 5.93 -20.45
CA SER A 35 -1.50 6.87 -19.81
C SER A 35 -1.50 6.75 -18.28
N GLY A 36 -2.69 6.61 -17.68
CA GLY A 36 -2.88 6.40 -16.25
C GLY A 36 -2.32 5.05 -15.80
N VAL A 37 -2.57 4.00 -16.57
CA VAL A 37 -2.05 2.64 -16.32
C VAL A 37 -0.51 2.63 -16.31
N ASP A 38 0.13 3.23 -17.31
CA ASP A 38 1.59 3.27 -17.40
C ASP A 38 2.22 4.16 -16.34
N LYS A 39 1.56 5.27 -15.97
CA LYS A 39 1.95 6.09 -14.84
C LYS A 39 1.92 5.29 -13.54
N LEU A 40 0.83 4.58 -13.26
CA LEU A 40 0.70 3.78 -12.05
C LEU A 40 1.74 2.65 -12.00
N ARG A 41 2.01 1.98 -13.12
CA ARG A 41 3.12 1.00 -13.23
C ARG A 41 4.47 1.63 -12.90
N SER A 42 4.74 2.84 -13.41
CA SER A 42 5.98 3.56 -13.16
C SER A 42 6.14 3.92 -11.68
N ILE A 43 5.08 4.43 -11.05
CA ILE A 43 5.05 4.74 -9.62
C ILE A 43 5.24 3.46 -8.79
N GLY A 44 4.54 2.37 -9.11
CA GLY A 44 4.71 1.09 -8.43
C GLY A 44 6.17 0.60 -8.44
N ARG A 45 6.83 0.64 -9.59
CA ARG A 45 8.27 0.29 -9.70
C ARG A 45 9.15 1.22 -8.86
N ARG A 46 8.85 2.52 -8.83
CA ARG A 46 9.58 3.51 -8.04
C ARG A 46 9.44 3.24 -6.55
N VAL A 47 8.22 3.00 -6.08
CA VAL A 47 7.92 2.66 -4.68
C VAL A 47 8.67 1.38 -4.28
N GLY A 48 8.65 0.35 -5.13
CA GLY A 48 9.40 -0.88 -4.88
C GLY A 48 10.89 -0.65 -4.69
N ARG A 49 11.51 0.20 -5.53
CA ARG A 49 12.92 0.58 -5.36
C ARG A 49 13.17 1.36 -4.08
N GLU A 50 12.29 2.31 -3.74
CA GLU A 50 12.44 3.15 -2.54
C GLU A 50 12.27 2.35 -1.24
N LEU A 51 11.39 1.35 -1.24
CA LEU A 51 11.15 0.48 -0.09
C LEU A 51 12.08 -0.75 -0.06
N GLY A 52 12.83 -1.00 -1.13
CA GLY A 52 13.62 -2.23 -1.28
C GLY A 52 12.74 -3.49 -1.43
N TRP A 53 11.52 -3.34 -1.95
CA TRP A 53 10.54 -4.41 -2.09
C TRP A 53 10.43 -4.87 -3.54
N LYS A 54 10.33 -6.19 -3.71
CA LYS A 54 9.97 -6.76 -5.00
C LYS A 54 8.47 -6.59 -5.19
N ILE A 55 8.07 -5.92 -6.27
CA ILE A 55 6.67 -5.61 -6.57
C ILE A 55 6.30 -6.22 -7.92
N ARG A 56 5.07 -6.74 -8.02
CA ARG A 56 4.44 -7.09 -9.30
C ARG A 56 3.25 -6.19 -9.56
N THR A 57 3.02 -5.88 -10.84
CA THR A 57 1.84 -5.16 -11.28
C THR A 57 1.07 -6.03 -12.26
N PHE A 58 -0.22 -6.20 -11.99
CA PHE A 58 -1.17 -6.90 -12.84
C PHE A 58 -2.15 -5.89 -13.42
N ALA A 59 -2.55 -6.11 -14.66
CA ALA A 59 -3.66 -5.40 -15.28
C ALA A 59 -4.64 -6.47 -15.77
N SER A 60 -5.89 -6.36 -15.36
CA SER A 60 -6.97 -7.24 -15.79
C SER A 60 -8.13 -6.39 -16.31
N GLU A 61 -8.61 -6.72 -17.50
CA GLU A 61 -9.86 -6.16 -17.99
C GLU A 61 -11.00 -6.55 -17.05
N LEU A 62 -11.88 -5.58 -16.81
CA LEU A 62 -13.16 -5.78 -16.16
C LEU A 62 -14.25 -5.78 -17.23
N ASP A 63 -15.38 -6.41 -16.91
CA ASP A 63 -16.60 -6.24 -17.68
C ASP A 63 -16.95 -4.75 -17.63
N THR A 64 -17.28 -4.14 -18.78
CA THR A 64 -17.55 -2.70 -19.00
C THR A 64 -16.41 -1.82 -19.50
N GLY A 65 -15.40 -2.34 -20.21
CA GLY A 65 -14.38 -1.48 -20.86
C GLY A 65 -13.52 -0.72 -19.87
N ARG A 66 -13.29 -1.31 -18.70
CA ARG A 66 -12.42 -0.79 -17.64
C ARG A 66 -11.29 -1.76 -17.39
N VAL A 67 -10.19 -1.27 -16.83
CA VAL A 67 -9.02 -2.07 -16.48
C VAL A 67 -8.72 -1.87 -15.01
N ARG A 68 -8.73 -2.97 -14.25
CA ARG A 68 -8.19 -3.00 -12.89
C ARG A 68 -6.68 -3.16 -12.97
N VAL A 69 -5.96 -2.25 -12.31
CA VAL A 69 -4.52 -2.36 -12.11
C VAL A 69 -4.24 -2.63 -10.63
N LEU A 70 -3.56 -3.75 -10.37
CA LEU A 70 -3.21 -4.20 -9.03
C LEU A 70 -1.69 -4.23 -8.87
N ILE A 71 -1.16 -3.50 -7.90
CA ILE A 71 0.24 -3.53 -7.47
C ILE A 71 0.32 -4.37 -6.20
N VAL A 72 1.17 -5.40 -6.16
CA VAL A 72 1.37 -6.25 -4.97
C VAL A 72 2.84 -6.39 -4.62
N VAL A 73 3.12 -6.50 -3.32
CA VAL A 73 4.44 -6.89 -2.81
C VAL A 73 4.63 -8.40 -2.94
N GLU A 74 5.69 -8.83 -3.61
CA GLU A 74 6.09 -10.23 -3.69
C GLU A 74 6.75 -10.65 -2.37
N ARG A 75 6.10 -11.56 -1.63
CA ARG A 75 6.59 -12.08 -0.34
C ARG A 75 7.83 -12.95 -0.55
N SER A 76 9.02 -12.37 -0.63
CA SER A 76 10.24 -13.18 -0.75
C SER A 76 11.50 -12.59 -0.13
N THR A 77 11.42 -11.58 0.75
CA THR A 77 12.61 -11.09 1.45
C THR A 77 12.51 -11.38 2.96
N PRO A 78 13.42 -12.16 3.56
CA PRO A 78 13.43 -12.45 5.00
C PRO A 78 13.43 -11.19 5.88
N LEU A 79 14.07 -10.11 5.41
CA LEU A 79 14.07 -8.81 6.07
C LEU A 79 12.67 -8.18 6.13
N ARG A 80 11.83 -8.39 5.10
CA ARG A 80 10.42 -7.95 5.11
C ARG A 80 9.63 -8.72 6.15
N ASP A 81 9.79 -10.03 6.22
CA ASP A 81 9.04 -10.84 7.20
C ASP A 81 9.37 -10.38 8.63
N GLN A 82 10.64 -10.09 8.92
CA GLN A 82 11.06 -9.52 10.20
C GLN A 82 10.51 -8.11 10.46
N LEU A 83 10.50 -7.23 9.44
CA LEU A 83 9.93 -5.88 9.56
C LEU A 83 8.41 -5.92 9.76
N MET A 84 7.71 -6.80 9.05
CA MET A 84 6.26 -7.00 9.17
C MET A 84 5.90 -7.62 10.51
N ASP A 85 6.65 -8.60 11.00
CA ASP A 85 6.47 -9.15 12.34
C ASP A 85 6.71 -8.11 13.43
N THR A 86 7.67 -7.21 13.24
CA THR A 86 7.93 -6.11 14.17
C THR A 86 6.77 -5.12 14.17
N ARG A 87 6.24 -4.78 12.99
CA ARG A 87 5.10 -3.86 12.87
C ARG A 87 3.81 -4.46 13.41
N ARG A 88 3.55 -5.75 13.15
CA ARG A 88 2.41 -6.49 13.69
C ARG A 88 2.44 -6.52 15.21
N ARG A 89 3.61 -6.81 15.80
CA ARG A 89 3.81 -6.73 17.26
C ARG A 89 3.59 -5.33 17.82
N LYS A 90 4.02 -4.28 17.12
CA LYS A 90 3.80 -2.89 17.54
C LYS A 90 2.32 -2.49 17.47
N SER A 91 1.62 -2.89 16.40
CA SER A 91 0.17 -2.66 16.25
C SER A 91 -0.63 -3.38 17.33
N MET A 92 -0.32 -4.65 17.64
CA MET A 92 -0.96 -5.37 18.75
C MET A 92 -0.72 -4.68 20.10
N ARG A 93 0.48 -4.17 20.36
CA ARG A 93 0.77 -3.41 21.59
C ARG A 93 -0.01 -2.11 21.66
N GLY A 94 -0.20 -1.42 20.54
CA GLY A 94 -1.03 -0.22 20.45
C GLY A 94 -2.50 -0.53 20.75
N ALA A 95 -3.06 -1.54 20.10
CA ALA A 95 -4.43 -1.98 20.33
C ALA A 95 -4.67 -2.45 21.78
N MET A 96 -3.71 -3.15 22.40
CA MET A 96 -3.79 -3.52 23.82
C MET A 96 -3.75 -2.32 24.76
N ALA A 97 -2.95 -1.28 24.44
CA ALA A 97 -2.91 -0.05 25.23
C ALA A 97 -4.20 0.75 25.12
N GLU A 98 -4.85 0.72 23.95
CA GLU A 98 -6.15 1.37 23.71
C GLU A 98 -7.28 0.67 24.48
N ILE A 99 -7.30 -0.67 24.50
CA ILE A 99 -8.27 -1.46 25.29
C ILE A 99 -8.11 -1.21 26.80
N TRP A 100 -6.88 -1.13 27.32
CA TRP A 100 -6.64 -0.81 28.73
C TRP A 100 -6.96 0.64 29.10
N SER A 101 -6.91 1.58 28.14
CA SER A 101 -7.28 2.98 28.39
C SER A 101 -8.79 3.19 28.47
N ASP A 102 -9.59 2.31 27.84
CA ASP A 102 -11.06 2.36 27.84
C ASP A 102 -11.68 1.72 29.10
N ASP A 103 -10.95 0.83 29.80
CA ASP A 103 -11.42 0.18 31.04
C ASP A 103 -11.29 1.07 32.30
N ASP A 104 -10.48 2.14 32.26
CA ASP A 104 -10.22 3.04 33.41
C ASP A 104 -11.27 4.16 33.59
N LEU A 105 -12.35 4.20 32.80
CA LEU A 105 -13.36 5.28 32.80
C LEU A 105 -14.80 4.84 33.13
N ARG A 106 -14.98 3.89 34.05
CA ARG A 106 -16.29 3.67 34.69
C ARG A 106 -16.24 4.05 36.18
N PRO A 107 -16.79 5.21 36.59
CA PRO A 107 -17.11 5.41 37.99
C PRO A 107 -18.30 4.48 38.32
N ALA A 108 -18.13 3.63 39.34
CA ALA A 108 -19.26 2.97 39.98
C ALA A 108 -20.08 4.04 40.72
N ASP A 109 -21.39 4.07 40.45
CA ASP A 109 -22.39 4.87 41.18
C ASP A 109 -22.29 4.69 42.70
#